data_AF-A0A662UEQ8-F1
#
_entry.id   AF-A0A662UEQ8-F1
#
_cell.length_a   1.000
_cell.length_b   1.000
_cell.length_c   1.000
_cell.angle_alpha   90.00
_cell.angle_beta   90.00
_cell.angle_gamma   90.00
#
_symmetry.space_group_name_H-M   'P 1'
#
loop_
_entity.id
_entity.type
_entity.pdbx_description
1 polymer ?
#
loop_
_entity_poly.entity_id
_entity_poly.type
_entity_poly.pdbx_seq_one_letter_code
_entity_poly.pdbx_strand_id
1 'polypeptide(L)'
;MKPEVVLRVLKEFRDMEPSCVKGEVLGSMTTEPPWFAVEAFKIFINTNLNDTKLFRGAYSLERDCIREISKLFDGSGYGFLTYSGTESNITALYILRELRG
;
A
#
# COMPACT_ATOMS: atom_id res chain seq x y z
N MET A 1 -9.38 9.69 27.60
CA MET A 1 -9.05 8.27 27.89
C MET A 1 -7.55 8.11 27.79
N LYS A 2 -6.88 7.40 28.70
CA LYS A 2 -5.42 7.22 28.62
C LYS A 2 -5.06 6.31 27.41
N PRO A 3 -3.95 6.55 26.68
CA PRO A 3 -3.60 5.75 25.50
C PRO A 3 -3.57 4.23 25.76
N GLU A 4 -3.17 3.81 26.95
CA GLU A 4 -3.10 2.39 27.33
C GLU A 4 -4.48 1.74 27.38
N VAL A 5 -5.50 2.49 27.81
CA VAL A 5 -6.88 2.02 27.82
C VAL A 5 -7.39 1.84 26.39
N VAL A 6 -7.08 2.79 25.50
CA VAL A 6 -7.45 2.70 24.08
C VAL A 6 -6.80 1.47 23.44
N LEU A 7 -5.49 1.27 23.63
CA LEU A 7 -4.77 0.13 23.07
C LEU A 7 -5.29 -1.21 23.59
N ARG A 8 -5.71 -1.29 24.85
CA ARG A 8 -6.33 -2.49 25.39
C ARG A 8 -7.64 -2.82 24.68
N VAL A 9 -8.53 -1.83 24.54
CA VAL A 9 -9.81 -2.00 23.84
C VAL A 9 -9.60 -2.41 22.39
N LEU A 10 -8.63 -1.80 21.68
CA LEU A 10 -8.32 -2.18 20.30
C LEU A 10 -7.82 -3.63 20.17
N LYS A 11 -7.09 -4.14 21.17
CA LYS A 11 -6.66 -5.56 21.19
C LYS A 11 -7.82 -6.50 21.40
N GLU A 12 -8.76 -6.16 22.29
CA GLU A 12 -9.99 -6.94 22.51
C GLU A 12 -10.78 -7.08 21.20
N PHE A 13 -10.92 -6.01 20.41
CA PHE A 13 -11.52 -6.09 19.07
C PHE A 13 -10.69 -6.94 18.10
N ARG A 14 -9.36 -6.82 18.12
CA ARG A 14 -8.50 -7.62 17.23
C ARG A 14 -8.61 -9.12 17.51
N ASP A 15 -8.78 -9.52 18.76
CA ASP A 15 -8.90 -10.93 19.15
C ASP A 15 -10.23 -11.57 18.69
N MET A 16 -11.21 -10.76 18.29
CA MET A 16 -12.47 -11.21 17.70
C MET A 16 -12.36 -11.52 16.19
N GLU A 17 -11.32 -11.01 15.51
CA GLU A 17 -11.14 -11.14 14.07
C GLU A 17 -10.51 -12.49 13.68
N PRO A 18 -10.85 -13.04 12.50
CA PRO A 18 -10.19 -14.24 12.02
C PRO A 18 -8.72 -13.97 11.66
N SER A 19 -7.89 -15.00 11.82
CA SER A 19 -6.46 -14.94 11.57
C SER A 19 -6.10 -15.53 10.20
N CYS A 20 -5.51 -14.69 9.34
CA CYS A 20 -4.97 -15.12 8.04
C CYS A 20 -3.84 -16.14 8.17
N VAL A 21 -3.09 -16.15 9.30
CA VAL A 21 -1.95 -17.06 9.48
C VAL A 21 -2.30 -18.37 10.18
N LYS A 22 -3.45 -18.45 10.84
CA LYS A 22 -3.96 -19.71 11.43
C LYS A 22 -4.78 -20.54 10.43
N GLY A 23 -4.94 -20.06 9.19
CA GLY A 23 -5.76 -20.72 8.17
C GLY A 23 -7.27 -20.54 8.35
N GLU A 24 -7.70 -19.57 9.15
CA GLU A 24 -9.13 -19.27 9.39
C GLU A 24 -9.76 -18.52 8.20
N VAL A 25 -8.94 -17.89 7.35
CA VAL A 25 -9.35 -17.12 6.17
C VAL A 25 -8.88 -17.82 4.89
N LEU A 26 -9.82 -18.37 4.12
CA LEU A 26 -9.50 -19.14 2.90
C LEU A 26 -9.67 -18.37 1.58
N GLY A 27 -10.47 -17.29 1.59
CA GLY A 27 -10.88 -16.57 0.37
C GLY A 27 -10.33 -15.14 0.24
N SER A 28 -9.41 -14.74 1.11
CA SER A 28 -8.83 -13.39 1.06
C SER A 28 -7.65 -13.35 0.08
N MET A 29 -7.58 -12.27 -0.71
CA MET A 29 -6.40 -11.94 -1.54
C MET A 29 -5.31 -11.20 -0.75
N THR A 30 -5.48 -11.05 0.57
CA THR A 30 -4.54 -10.40 1.48
C THR A 30 -4.16 -11.34 2.62
N THR A 31 -2.96 -11.16 3.15
CA THR A 31 -2.41 -11.93 4.27
C THR A 31 -1.60 -11.02 5.20
N GLU A 32 -1.08 -11.58 6.30
CA GLU A 32 -0.19 -10.84 7.20
C GLU A 32 1.07 -10.37 6.46
N PRO A 33 1.41 -9.08 6.50
CA PRO A 33 2.63 -8.57 5.88
C PRO A 33 3.86 -9.11 6.62
N PRO A 34 4.99 -9.32 5.93
CA PRO A 34 6.23 -9.69 6.59
C PRO A 34 6.69 -8.59 7.56
N TRP A 35 7.34 -8.98 8.66
CA TRP A 35 7.72 -8.06 9.75
C TRP A 35 8.50 -6.82 9.27
N PHE A 36 9.40 -6.98 8.30
CA PHE A 36 10.22 -5.88 7.80
C PHE A 36 9.41 -4.86 6.98
N ALA A 37 8.30 -5.28 6.36
CA ALA A 37 7.39 -4.35 5.67
C ALA A 37 6.62 -3.49 6.67
N VAL A 38 6.25 -4.06 7.82
CA VAL A 38 5.64 -3.31 8.93
C VAL A 38 6.63 -2.27 9.48
N GLU A 39 7.91 -2.62 9.63
CA GLU A 39 8.95 -1.68 10.05
C GLU A 39 9.20 -0.59 8.99
N ALA A 40 9.23 -0.94 7.70
CA ALA A 40 9.32 0.04 6.63
C ALA A 40 8.15 1.03 6.67
N PHE A 41 6.92 0.55 6.87
CA PHE A 41 5.75 1.41 7.02
C PHE A 41 5.90 2.38 8.20
N LYS A 42 6.40 1.92 9.35
CA LYS A 42 6.68 2.79 10.52
C LYS A 42 7.72 3.85 10.20
N ILE A 43 8.78 3.52 9.46
CA ILE A 43 9.81 4.48 9.04
C ILE A 43 9.20 5.60 8.18
N PHE A 44 8.29 5.26 7.26
CA PHE A 44 7.68 6.19 6.32
C PHE A 44 6.29 6.70 6.76
N ILE A 45 5.86 6.43 8.00
CA ILE A 45 4.47 6.69 8.48
C ILE A 45 4.06 8.16 8.36
N ASN A 46 5.03 9.07 8.45
CA ASN A 46 4.83 10.52 8.36
C ASN A 46 5.38 11.08 7.04
N THR A 47 5.05 10.42 5.93
CA THR A 47 5.38 10.89 4.58
C THR A 47 4.13 11.03 3.72
N ASN A 48 4.16 11.96 2.76
CA ASN A 48 3.04 12.24 1.88
C ASN A 48 3.51 12.39 0.43
N LEU A 49 3.23 11.39 -0.41
CA LEU A 49 3.62 11.41 -1.84
C LEU A 49 2.84 12.43 -2.68
N ASN A 50 1.81 13.09 -2.13
CA ASN A 50 1.20 14.26 -2.79
C ASN A 50 2.11 15.50 -2.77
N ASP A 51 3.18 15.52 -1.94
CA ASP A 51 4.19 16.57 -1.94
C ASP A 51 5.60 15.97 -2.20
N THR A 52 5.84 15.60 -3.45
CA THR A 52 7.10 14.98 -3.91
C THR A 52 8.31 15.90 -3.76
N LYS A 53 8.10 17.22 -3.66
CA LYS A 53 9.18 18.21 -3.47
C LYS A 53 9.69 18.18 -2.03
N LEU A 54 8.78 18.00 -1.06
CA LEU A 54 9.10 17.86 0.35
C LEU A 54 9.59 16.45 0.67
N PHE A 55 8.90 15.41 0.19
CA PHE A 55 9.17 14.00 0.51
C PHE A 55 9.97 13.28 -0.59
N ARG A 56 11.15 13.81 -0.92
CA ARG A 56 11.98 13.34 -2.05
C ARG A 56 12.47 11.90 -1.91
N GLY A 57 12.74 11.45 -0.68
CA GLY A 57 13.19 10.09 -0.41
C GLY A 57 12.11 9.06 -0.74
N ALA A 58 10.88 9.30 -0.27
CA ALA A 58 9.73 8.45 -0.59
C ALA A 58 9.42 8.46 -2.09
N TYR A 59 9.50 9.64 -2.74
CA TYR A 59 9.31 9.75 -4.18
C TYR A 59 10.37 8.97 -4.98
N SER A 60 11.64 9.04 -4.56
CA SER A 60 12.72 8.27 -5.21
C SER A 60 12.48 6.77 -5.06
N LEU A 61 12.04 6.33 -3.89
CA LEU A 61 11.66 4.94 -3.64
C LEU A 61 10.49 4.49 -4.52
N GLU A 62 9.46 5.32 -4.70
CA GLU A 62 8.35 5.06 -5.61
C GLU A 62 8.86 4.84 -7.05
N ARG A 63 9.76 5.70 -7.52
CA ARG A 63 10.36 5.60 -8.85
C ARG A 63 11.17 4.32 -9.03
N ASP A 64 11.90 3.91 -8.01
CA ASP A 64 12.64 2.65 -8.01
C ASP A 64 11.69 1.45 -8.06
N CYS A 65 10.63 1.43 -7.26
CA CYS A 65 9.60 0.40 -7.28
C CYS A 65 8.94 0.26 -8.66
N ILE A 66 8.53 1.37 -9.28
CA ILE A 66 7.94 1.36 -10.63
C ILE A 66 8.90 0.76 -11.65
N ARG A 67 10.20 1.10 -11.57
CA ARG A 67 11.22 0.55 -12.47
C ARG A 67 11.36 -0.96 -12.30
N GLU A 68 11.43 -1.46 -11.06
CA GLU A 68 11.56 -2.90 -10.82
C GLU A 68 10.31 -3.68 -11.22
N ILE A 69 9.10 -3.14 -10.96
CA ILE A 69 7.84 -3.73 -11.46
C ILE A 69 7.83 -3.75 -12.99
N SER A 70 8.27 -2.67 -13.64
CA SER A 70 8.29 -2.60 -15.11
C SER A 70 9.19 -3.68 -15.72
N LYS A 71 10.36 -3.92 -15.11
CA LYS A 71 11.26 -5.01 -15.54
C LYS A 71 10.61 -6.38 -15.39
N LEU A 72 9.82 -6.60 -14.33
CA LEU A 72 9.10 -7.85 -14.11
C LEU A 72 8.09 -8.17 -15.23
N PHE A 73 7.56 -7.13 -15.88
CA PHE A 73 6.60 -7.25 -16.99
C PHE A 73 7.23 -6.97 -18.37
N ASP A 74 8.56 -7.10 -18.51
CA ASP A 74 9.31 -6.86 -19.76
C ASP A 74 9.01 -5.50 -20.43
N GLY A 75 8.71 -4.49 -19.62
CA GLY A 75 8.27 -3.17 -20.08
C GLY A 75 9.22 -2.02 -19.72
N SER A 76 9.04 -0.90 -20.41
CA SER A 76 9.58 0.40 -20.03
C SER A 76 8.45 1.25 -19.41
N GLY A 77 8.09 0.95 -18.17
CA GLY A 77 6.88 1.51 -17.55
C GLY A 77 7.10 2.87 -16.90
N TYR A 78 6.15 3.77 -17.14
CA TYR A 78 5.89 4.95 -16.33
C TYR A 78 4.56 4.73 -15.61
N GLY A 79 4.47 5.17 -14.35
CA GLY A 79 3.26 4.98 -13.56
C GLY A 79 3.40 5.62 -12.19
N PHE A 80 2.50 5.22 -11.29
CA PHE A 80 2.42 5.64 -9.90
C PHE A 80 2.09 4.42 -9.04
N LEU A 81 2.51 4.41 -7.78
CA LEU A 81 1.99 3.46 -6.81
C LEU A 81 0.65 3.99 -6.28
N THR A 82 -0.45 3.46 -6.80
CA THR A 82 -1.81 3.79 -6.34
C THR A 82 -2.16 3.06 -5.05
N TYR A 83 -3.21 3.49 -4.36
CA TYR A 83 -3.68 2.88 -3.11
C TYR A 83 -4.11 1.42 -3.27
N SER A 84 -4.82 1.09 -4.35
CA SER A 84 -5.28 -0.28 -4.63
C SER A 84 -5.48 -0.52 -6.12
N GLY A 85 -5.71 -1.78 -6.52
CA GLY A 85 -5.98 -2.14 -7.91
C GLY A 85 -7.24 -1.49 -8.50
N THR A 86 -8.22 -1.14 -7.66
CA THR A 86 -9.40 -0.39 -8.10
C THR A 86 -9.02 1.01 -8.57
N GLU A 87 -8.17 1.72 -7.82
CA GLU A 87 -7.67 3.03 -8.23
C GLU A 87 -6.79 2.92 -9.49
N SER A 88 -5.95 1.87 -9.60
CA SER A 88 -5.15 1.63 -10.80
C SER A 88 -6.04 1.47 -12.05
N ASN A 89 -7.11 0.68 -11.93
CA ASN A 89 -8.04 0.44 -13.04
C ASN A 89 -8.83 1.69 -13.42
N ILE A 90 -9.34 2.46 -12.44
CA ILE A 90 -10.04 3.72 -12.70
C ILE A 90 -9.11 4.72 -13.38
N THR A 91 -7.87 4.83 -12.89
CA THR A 91 -6.84 5.68 -13.49
C THR A 91 -6.55 5.28 -14.94
N ALA A 92 -6.44 3.99 -15.22
CA ALA A 92 -6.22 3.48 -16.58
C ALA A 92 -7.41 3.80 -17.51
N LEU A 93 -8.65 3.62 -17.04
CA LEU A 93 -9.86 3.98 -17.80
C LEU A 93 -9.95 5.49 -18.05
N TYR A 94 -9.59 6.29 -17.04
CA TYR A 94 -9.53 7.74 -17.16
C TYR A 94 -8.50 8.17 -18.22
N ILE A 95 -7.29 7.62 -18.17
CA ILE A 95 -6.25 7.88 -19.19
C ILE A 95 -6.78 7.50 -20.59
N LEU A 96 -7.40 6.34 -20.73
CA LEU A 96 -7.96 5.92 -22.03
C LEU A 96 -9.02 6.89 -22.53
N ARG A 97 -9.92 7.36 -21.66
CA ARG A 97 -10.94 8.37 -22.01
C ARG A 97 -10.30 9.65 -22.53
N GLU A 98 -9.32 10.19 -21.81
CA GLU A 98 -8.63 11.42 -22.21
C GLU A 98 -7.84 11.26 -23.51
N LEU A 99 -7.32 10.06 -23.79
CA LEU A 99 -6.61 9.77 -25.04
C LEU A 99 -7.54 9.53 -26.23
N ARG A 100 -8.78 9.08 -26.01
CA ARG A 100 -9.69 8.64 -27.07
C ARG A 100 -10.78 9.64 -27.45
N GLY A 101 -11.21 10.51 -26.53
CA GLY A 101 -12.25 11.52 -26.79
C GLY A 101 -13.51 10.92 -27.41
#